data_AF-K7RLV5-F1
#
_entry.id   AF-K7RLV5-F1
#
_cell.length_a   1.000
_cell.length_b   1.000
_cell.length_c   1.000
_cell.angle_alpha   90.00
_cell.angle_beta   90.00
_cell.angle_gamma   90.00
#
_symmetry.space_group_name_H-M   'P 1'
#
loop_
_entity.id
_entity.type
_entity.pdbx_description
1 polymer ?
#
loop_
_entity_poly.entity_id
_entity_poly.type
_entity_poly.pdbx_seq_one_letter_code
_entity_poly.pdbx_strand_id
1 'polypeptide(L)'
;MNPLDVQMILFGADVRKGLLQEMGFQKEPHPQGIGSSLYRREGVLLHSTGLWVEGVYYLRPREAFYRLVHPLIPPEEPPPEARIPRAEGGKALRPFVLWYEAQVERLAPGHRQRALKGLTRSAQRSLEAWRFWMGDS
;
A
#
# COMPACT_ATOMS: atom_id res chain seq x y z
N MET A 1 -2.09 -11.01 -12.25
CA MET A 1 -1.01 -10.14 -11.71
C MET A 1 -1.55 -9.38 -10.50
N ASN A 2 -0.70 -8.90 -9.60
CA ASN A 2 -1.13 -8.25 -8.37
C ASN A 2 -1.14 -6.71 -8.52
N PRO A 3 -2.30 -6.04 -8.44
CA PRO A 3 -2.36 -4.58 -8.57
C PRO A 3 -1.59 -3.86 -7.44
N LEU A 4 -1.47 -4.47 -6.26
CA LEU A 4 -0.78 -3.83 -5.14
C LEU A 4 0.73 -3.68 -5.34
N ASP A 5 1.35 -4.40 -6.28
CA ASP A 5 2.77 -4.18 -6.58
C ASP A 5 3.03 -2.76 -7.08
N VAL A 6 2.13 -2.26 -7.93
CA VAL A 6 2.14 -0.88 -8.41
C VAL A 6 1.86 0.05 -7.24
N GLN A 7 0.80 -0.20 -6.49
CA GLN A 7 0.39 0.67 -5.38
C GLN A 7 1.50 0.86 -4.33
N MET A 8 2.21 -0.21 -3.96
CA MET A 8 3.30 -0.12 -2.99
C MET A 8 4.49 0.72 -3.50
N ILE A 9 4.78 0.68 -4.81
CA ILE A 9 5.80 1.54 -5.41
C ILE A 9 5.34 3.01 -5.40
N LEU A 10 4.07 3.24 -5.69
CA LEU A 10 3.45 4.56 -5.68
C LEU A 10 3.47 5.19 -4.29
N PHE A 11 3.12 4.44 -3.24
CA PHE A 11 3.28 4.89 -1.85
C PHE A 11 4.71 5.34 -1.54
N GLY A 12 5.71 4.58 -2.01
CA GLY A 12 7.12 4.96 -1.84
C GLY A 12 7.48 6.28 -2.55
N ALA A 13 6.88 6.56 -3.70
CA ALA A 13 7.05 7.83 -4.40
C ALA A 13 6.36 8.99 -3.66
N ASP A 14 5.20 8.74 -3.07
CA ASP A 14 4.40 9.73 -2.35
C ASP A 14 5.06 10.09 -1.00
N VAL A 15 5.67 9.12 -0.33
CA VAL A 15 6.52 9.34 0.86
C VAL A 15 7.66 10.31 0.58
N ARG A 16 8.35 10.18 -0.56
CA ARG A 16 9.46 11.08 -0.93
C ARG A 16 9.00 12.53 -1.15
N LYS A 17 7.71 12.74 -1.36
CA LYS A 17 7.09 14.07 -1.47
C LYS A 17 6.46 14.57 -0.18
N GLY A 18 6.44 13.77 0.89
CA GLY A 18 5.80 14.14 2.15
C GLY A 18 4.27 14.04 2.16
N LEU A 19 3.66 13.49 1.10
CA LEU A 19 2.19 13.49 0.94
C LEU A 19 1.45 12.70 2.02
N LEU A 20 2.07 11.65 2.57
CA LEU A 20 1.45 10.86 3.63
C LEU A 20 1.25 11.70 4.89
N GLN A 21 2.24 12.51 5.28
CA GLN A 21 2.09 13.39 6.44
C GLN A 21 1.04 14.48 6.19
N GLU A 22 0.95 15.00 4.96
CA GLU A 22 -0.13 15.93 4.58
C GLU A 22 -1.53 15.29 4.64
N MET A 23 -1.63 13.97 4.42
CA MET A 23 -2.87 13.19 4.61
C MET A 23 -3.12 12.80 6.07
N GLY A 24 -2.29 13.27 7.01
CA GLY A 24 -2.44 13.01 8.44
C GLY A 24 -1.82 11.70 8.92
N PHE A 25 -0.97 11.04 8.12
CA PHE A 25 -0.20 9.91 8.62
C PHE A 25 0.91 10.37 9.56
N GLN A 26 1.00 9.72 10.72
CA GLN A 26 2.11 9.88 11.64
C GLN A 26 3.26 8.99 11.22
N LYS A 27 4.42 9.59 10.98
CA LYS A 27 5.65 8.87 10.66
C LYS A 27 6.33 8.42 11.94
N GLU A 28 6.54 7.12 12.08
CA GLU A 28 7.25 6.51 13.20
C GLU A 28 8.55 5.85 12.72
N PRO A 29 9.63 5.93 13.49
CA PRO A 29 10.84 5.15 13.20
C PRO A 29 10.53 3.65 13.24
N HIS A 30 11.28 2.87 12.48
CA HIS A 30 11.21 1.41 12.60
C HIS A 30 11.60 1.01 14.04
N PRO A 31 10.93 0.03 14.69
CA PRO A 31 11.19 -0.31 16.11
C PRO A 31 12.64 -0.68 16.39
N GLN A 32 13.33 -1.27 15.41
CA GLN A 32 14.74 -1.66 15.51
C GLN A 32 15.71 -0.55 15.08
N GLY A 33 15.22 0.66 14.74
CA GLY A 33 16.02 1.79 14.26
C GLY A 33 16.61 1.61 12.84
N ILE A 34 16.45 0.44 12.23
CA ILE A 34 16.99 0.07 10.92
C ILE A 34 15.83 -0.19 9.96
N GLY A 35 15.89 0.35 8.74
CA GLY A 35 14.91 0.09 7.68
C GLY A 35 13.97 1.26 7.37
N SER A 36 12.85 0.95 6.73
CA SER A 36 11.86 1.97 6.33
C SER A 36 11.00 2.39 7.53
N SER A 37 10.60 3.66 7.57
CA SER A 37 9.66 4.15 8.58
C SER A 37 8.27 3.50 8.44
N LEU A 38 7.55 3.46 9.55
CA LEU A 38 6.12 3.13 9.60
C LEU A 38 5.31 4.42 9.44
N TYR A 39 4.18 4.33 8.76
CA TYR A 39 3.22 5.43 8.63
C TYR A 39 1.87 4.97 9.14
N ARG A 40 1.38 5.60 10.21
CA ARG A 40 0.12 5.25 10.86
C ARG A 40 -0.93 6.31 10.67
N ARG A 41 -2.15 5.87 10.46
CA ARG A 41 -3.38 6.65 10.58
C ARG A 41 -4.42 5.75 11.22
N GLU A 42 -5.50 6.33 11.76
CA GLU A 42 -6.63 5.54 12.26
C GLU A 42 -7.01 4.46 11.24
N GLY A 43 -7.04 3.20 11.67
CA GLY A 43 -7.39 2.07 10.82
C GLY A 43 -6.35 1.65 9.79
N VAL A 44 -5.17 2.28 9.72
CA VAL A 44 -4.19 2.05 8.65
C VAL A 44 -2.74 2.04 9.17
N LEU A 45 -1.98 1.02 8.77
CA LEU A 45 -0.53 1.01 8.87
C LEU A 45 0.08 0.75 7.49
N LEU A 46 1.01 1.62 7.09
CA LEU A 46 1.80 1.46 5.88
C LEU A 46 3.28 1.30 6.22
N HIS A 47 3.93 0.35 5.56
CA HIS A 47 5.36 0.11 5.57
C HIS A 47 5.84 -0.30 4.17
N SER A 48 7.13 -0.24 3.89
CA SER A 48 7.67 -0.62 2.56
C SER A 48 7.45 -2.09 2.20
N THR A 49 7.20 -2.95 3.20
CA THR A 49 6.95 -4.38 3.05
C THR A 49 5.49 -4.79 3.24
N GLY A 50 4.61 -3.88 3.66
CA GLY A 50 3.21 -4.25 3.87
C GLY A 50 2.26 -3.09 4.11
N LEU A 51 0.98 -3.41 3.98
CA LEU A 51 -0.14 -2.50 4.18
C LEU A 51 -1.18 -3.22 5.05
N TRP A 52 -1.55 -2.63 6.18
CA TRP A 52 -2.68 -3.06 6.99
C TRP A 52 -3.77 -2.00 6.93
N VAL A 53 -5.01 -2.41 6.66
CA VAL A 53 -6.20 -1.54 6.65
C VAL A 53 -7.34 -2.32 7.29
N GLU A 54 -7.88 -1.81 8.39
CA GLU A 54 -9.15 -2.27 9.00
C GLU A 54 -9.28 -3.80 9.09
N GLY A 55 -8.24 -4.46 9.60
CA GLY A 55 -8.27 -5.90 9.79
C GLY A 55 -7.69 -6.74 8.64
N VAL A 56 -7.32 -6.13 7.50
CA VAL A 56 -6.73 -6.81 6.35
C VAL A 56 -5.29 -6.39 6.15
N TYR A 57 -4.40 -7.37 6.10
CA TYR A 57 -2.96 -7.18 5.92
C TYR A 57 -2.51 -7.72 4.56
N TYR A 58 -1.80 -6.89 3.80
CA TYR A 58 -1.06 -7.28 2.61
C TYR A 58 0.44 -7.32 2.92
N LEU A 59 1.06 -8.48 2.72
CA LEU A 59 2.51 -8.69 2.84
C LEU A 59 3.14 -8.73 1.45
N ARG A 60 3.88 -7.68 1.11
CA ARG A 60 4.45 -7.49 -0.23
C ARG A 60 5.47 -8.58 -0.64
N PRO A 61 6.44 -9.00 0.20
CA PRO A 61 7.41 -10.04 -0.21
C PRO A 61 6.79 -11.39 -0.59
N ARG A 62 5.60 -11.70 -0.05
CA ARG A 62 4.85 -12.93 -0.35
C ARG A 62 3.70 -12.72 -1.33
N GLU A 63 3.45 -11.46 -1.67
CA GLU A 63 2.26 -10.99 -2.36
C GLU A 63 0.94 -11.62 -1.83
N ALA A 64 0.87 -11.79 -0.51
CA ALA A 64 -0.17 -12.54 0.19
C ALA A 64 -1.01 -11.62 1.09
N PHE A 65 -2.22 -12.08 1.38
CA PHE A 65 -3.20 -11.35 2.18
C PHE A 65 -3.56 -12.17 3.41
N TYR A 66 -3.80 -11.48 4.52
CA TYR A 66 -4.14 -12.09 5.80
C TYR A 66 -5.20 -11.26 6.51
N ARG A 67 -5.98 -11.92 7.37
CA ARG A 67 -6.91 -11.26 8.29
C ARG A 67 -6.27 -11.16 9.67
N LEU A 68 -6.06 -9.94 10.15
CA LEU A 68 -5.39 -9.67 11.43
C LEU A 68 -6.10 -8.54 12.15
N VAL A 69 -6.49 -8.76 13.41
CA VAL A 69 -7.15 -7.73 14.24
C VAL A 69 -6.23 -6.52 14.45
N HIS A 70 -4.93 -6.74 14.53
CA HIS A 70 -3.92 -5.71 14.70
C HIS A 70 -2.80 -5.87 13.66
N PRO A 71 -2.18 -4.76 13.23
CA PRO A 71 -1.01 -4.86 12.35
C PRO A 71 0.18 -5.48 13.07
N LEU A 72 1.04 -6.16 12.32
CA LEU A 72 2.33 -6.65 12.80
C LEU A 72 3.40 -5.57 12.64
N ILE A 73 4.18 -5.34 13.71
CA ILE A 73 5.21 -4.32 13.79
C ILE A 73 6.45 -4.92 14.46
N PRO A 74 7.54 -5.20 13.73
CA PRO A 74 7.71 -4.98 12.29
C PRO A 74 6.77 -5.86 11.44
N PRO A 75 6.56 -5.54 10.16
CA PRO A 75 5.69 -6.35 9.33
C PRO A 75 6.32 -7.71 9.06
N GLU A 76 5.68 -8.76 9.54
CA GLU A 76 6.14 -10.15 9.50
C GLU A 76 5.10 -11.04 8.80
N GLU A 77 5.50 -12.27 8.47
CA GLU A 77 4.58 -13.25 7.90
C GLU A 77 3.64 -13.77 9.00
N PRO A 78 2.32 -13.53 8.90
CA PRO A 78 1.37 -14.06 9.87
C PRO A 78 1.19 -15.57 9.75
N PRO A 79 0.55 -16.22 10.72
CA PRO A 79 0.24 -17.64 10.66
C PRO A 79 -0.53 -18.03 9.38
N PRO A 80 -0.24 -19.18 8.75
CA PRO A 80 -0.87 -19.59 7.49
C PRO A 80 -2.40 -19.64 7.53
N GLU A 81 -2.98 -19.96 8.67
CA GLU A 81 -4.43 -20.01 8.91
C GLU A 81 -5.12 -18.64 8.84
N ALA A 82 -4.37 -17.55 9.03
CA ALA A 82 -4.87 -16.20 8.87
C ALA A 82 -4.92 -15.76 7.39
N ARG A 83 -4.33 -16.56 6.48
CA ARG A 83 -4.23 -16.21 5.06
C ARG A 83 -5.62 -16.22 4.42
N ILE A 84 -5.90 -15.19 3.64
CA ILE A 84 -7.15 -15.04 2.88
C ILE A 84 -6.90 -15.06 1.37
N PRO A 85 -7.91 -15.38 0.55
CA PRO A 85 -7.79 -15.34 -0.90
C PRO A 85 -7.41 -13.95 -1.42
N ARG A 86 -6.55 -13.89 -2.45
CA ARG A 86 -6.11 -12.62 -3.09
C ARG A 86 -7.29 -11.76 -3.56
N ALA A 87 -8.34 -12.38 -4.12
CA ALA A 87 -9.52 -11.65 -4.57
C ALA A 87 -10.25 -10.96 -3.40
N GLU A 88 -10.35 -11.63 -2.26
CA GLU A 88 -10.97 -11.09 -1.05
C GLU A 88 -10.14 -9.95 -0.47
N GLY A 89 -8.85 -10.16 -0.26
CA GLY A 89 -7.96 -9.13 0.28
C GLY A 89 -7.85 -7.91 -0.64
N GLY A 90 -7.73 -8.14 -1.96
CA GLY A 90 -7.73 -7.06 -2.95
C GLY A 90 -9.05 -6.28 -2.97
N LYS A 91 -10.20 -6.94 -2.81
CA LYS A 91 -11.50 -6.27 -2.70
C LYS A 91 -11.59 -5.44 -1.42
N ALA A 92 -11.09 -5.96 -0.30
CA ALA A 92 -11.14 -5.27 0.99
C ALA A 92 -10.23 -4.03 1.04
N LEU A 93 -9.05 -4.07 0.42
CA LEU A 93 -8.12 -2.93 0.41
C LEU A 93 -8.47 -1.86 -0.64
N ARG A 94 -9.28 -2.21 -1.65
CA ARG A 94 -9.61 -1.32 -2.76
C ARG A 94 -10.22 0.02 -2.33
N PRO A 95 -11.23 0.09 -1.43
CA PRO A 95 -11.83 1.36 -1.04
C PRO A 95 -10.82 2.33 -0.43
N PHE A 96 -9.91 1.84 0.41
CA PHE A 96 -8.84 2.65 0.98
C PHE A 96 -7.90 3.19 -0.11
N VAL A 97 -7.51 2.35 -1.07
CA VAL A 97 -6.63 2.78 -2.15
C VAL A 97 -7.31 3.81 -3.06
N LEU A 98 -8.60 3.63 -3.39
CA LEU A 98 -9.36 4.63 -4.15
C LEU A 98 -9.41 5.98 -3.41
N TRP A 99 -9.72 5.96 -2.11
CA TRP A 99 -9.69 7.15 -1.28
C TRP A 99 -8.31 7.81 -1.28
N TYR A 100 -7.25 7.01 -1.10
CA TYR A 100 -5.88 7.50 -1.04
C TYR A 100 -5.46 8.16 -2.35
N GLU A 101 -5.75 7.53 -3.49
CA GLU A 101 -5.44 8.07 -4.81
C GLU A 101 -6.18 9.37 -5.10
N ALA A 102 -7.44 9.48 -4.68
CA ALA A 102 -8.17 10.75 -4.74
C ALA A 102 -7.51 11.85 -3.88
N GLN A 103 -6.97 11.51 -2.70
CA GLN A 103 -6.20 12.47 -1.90
C GLN A 103 -4.88 12.87 -2.58
N VAL A 104 -4.18 11.93 -3.21
CA VAL A 104 -2.95 12.22 -3.96
C VAL A 104 -3.24 13.22 -5.08
N GLU A 105 -4.29 13.00 -5.87
CA GLU A 105 -4.63 13.92 -6.96
C GLU A 105 -5.03 15.30 -6.43
N ARG A 106 -5.76 15.37 -5.30
CA ARG A 106 -6.12 16.64 -4.67
C ARG A 106 -4.90 17.43 -4.17
N LEU A 107 -3.95 16.75 -3.50
CA LEU A 107 -2.79 17.39 -2.89
C LEU A 107 -1.66 17.66 -3.90
N ALA A 108 -1.54 16.82 -4.92
CA ALA A 108 -0.48 16.91 -5.91
C ALA A 108 -1.00 16.58 -7.32
N PRO A 109 -1.78 17.47 -7.96
CA PRO A 109 -2.33 17.24 -9.29
C PRO A 109 -1.29 16.81 -10.33
N GLY A 110 -1.62 15.77 -11.10
CA GLY A 110 -0.74 15.19 -12.12
C GLY A 110 0.54 14.51 -11.59
N HIS A 111 0.71 14.40 -10.27
CA HIS A 111 1.82 13.64 -9.68
C HIS A 111 1.77 12.18 -10.08
N ARG A 112 0.57 11.58 -10.12
CA ARG A 112 0.43 10.16 -10.45
C ARG A 112 0.94 9.84 -11.85
N GLN A 113 0.65 10.68 -12.84
CA GLN A 113 1.11 10.49 -14.23
C GLN A 113 2.65 10.47 -14.31
N ARG A 114 3.33 11.32 -13.53
CA ARG A 114 4.80 11.30 -13.43
C ARG A 114 5.31 10.06 -12.70
N ALA A 115 4.67 9.69 -11.59
CA ALA A 115 5.06 8.51 -10.80
C ALA A 115 4.91 7.21 -11.62
N LEU A 116 3.86 7.09 -12.42
CA LEU A 116 3.62 5.92 -13.28
C LEU A 116 4.69 5.74 -14.37
N LYS A 117 5.26 6.83 -14.90
CA LYS A 117 6.39 6.77 -15.84
C LYS A 117 7.68 6.25 -15.18
N GLY A 118 7.80 6.41 -13.86
CA GLY A 118 8.95 5.97 -13.06
C GLY A 118 8.81 4.58 -12.45
N LEU A 119 7.82 3.78 -12.84
CA LEU A 119 7.64 2.42 -12.32
C LEU A 119 8.83 1.52 -12.66
N THR A 120 9.18 0.62 -11.74
CA THR A 120 10.15 -0.45 -11.99
C THR A 120 9.61 -1.41 -13.06
N ARG A 121 10.50 -2.12 -13.76
CA ARG A 121 10.10 -3.14 -14.76
C ARG A 121 9.11 -4.17 -14.19
N SER A 122 9.30 -4.58 -12.94
CA SER A 122 8.38 -5.51 -12.27
C SER A 122 6.98 -4.91 -12.08
N ALA A 123 6.87 -3.67 -11.60
CA ALA A 123 5.60 -3.00 -11.41
C ALA A 123 4.91 -2.66 -12.74
N GLN A 124 5.68 -2.35 -13.79
CA GLN A 124 5.14 -2.12 -15.14
C GLN A 124 4.34 -3.32 -15.65
N ARG A 125 4.76 -4.57 -15.33
CA ARG A 125 3.99 -5.77 -15.71
C ARG A 125 2.61 -5.78 -15.07
N SER A 126 2.48 -5.31 -13.83
CA SER A 126 1.21 -5.26 -13.10
C SER A 126 0.39 -3.99 -13.37
N LEU A 127 0.84 -3.08 -14.24
CA LEU A 127 0.18 -1.78 -14.47
C LEU A 127 -1.24 -1.91 -15.04
N GLU A 128 -1.45 -2.80 -16.00
CA GLU A 128 -2.78 -3.04 -16.58
C GLU A 128 -3.75 -3.59 -15.51
N ALA A 129 -3.28 -4.55 -14.70
CA ALA A 129 -4.06 -5.09 -13.60
C ALA A 129 -4.40 -4.02 -12.55
N TRP A 130 -3.47 -3.10 -12.27
CA TRP A 130 -3.70 -1.96 -11.39
C TRP A 130 -4.76 -1.02 -11.98
N ARG A 131 -4.65 -0.61 -13.25
CA ARG A 131 -5.65 0.26 -13.91
C ARG A 131 -7.05 -0.33 -13.86
N PHE A 132 -7.19 -1.60 -14.27
CA PHE A 132 -8.46 -2.32 -14.20
C PHE A 132 -9.00 -2.37 -12.77
N TRP A 133 -8.13 -2.65 -11.79
CA TRP A 133 -8.52 -2.66 -10.38
C TRP A 133 -8.93 -1.27 -9.87
N MET A 134 -8.32 -0.19 -10.37
CA MET A 134 -8.71 1.19 -10.08
C MET A 134 -10.02 1.60 -10.76
N GLY A 135 -10.46 0.89 -11.80
CA GLY A 135 -11.64 1.24 -12.60
C GLY A 135 -11.32 2.11 -13.81
N ASP A 136 -10.03 2.32 -14.11
CA ASP A 136 -9.59 2.95 -15.35
C ASP A 136 -9.82 1.94 -16.48
N SER A 137 -10.83 2.20 -17.31
CA SER A 137 -11.19 1.41 -18.51
C SER A 137 -10.78 2.14 -19.76
#